data_AF-A0A4P8JWP1-F1
#
_entry.id   AF-A0A4P8JWP1-F1
#
_cell.length_a   1.000
_cell.length_b   1.000
_cell.length_c   1.000
_cell.angle_alpha   90.00
_cell.angle_beta   90.00
_cell.angle_gamma   90.00
#
_symmetry.space_group_name_H-M   'P 1'
#
loop_
_entity.id
_entity.type
_entity.pdbx_description
1 polymer ?
#
loop_
_entity_poly.entity_id
_entity_poly.type
_entity_poly.pdbx_seq_one_letter_code
_entity_poly.pdbx_strand_id
1 'polypeptide(L)'
;MSFRPVQPAELGNIEVTRLNEYYADILRLVEPVLRNLHVDNLEIGHRQSFSLLVNMNTVYERVIERAVKSVAESHDRWEATGQAHTTNLISGTPTVNMYPDFAVSNVETETDDGDETVVVGDAKWKTGSVSNDDIYQLTSYVLARKAPGIVFYPAQDGAAEREYQIKNEWELKIVELPTEDYSASFESFVDTIETAVEDAIIETIDSRDAHD
;
A
#
# COMPACT_ATOMS: atom_id res chain seq x y z
N MET A 1 24.06 -37.75 -7.13
CA MET A 1 23.03 -36.86 -6.55
C MET A 1 21.96 -36.66 -7.59
N SER A 2 20.69 -36.83 -7.22
CA SER A 2 19.53 -36.62 -8.10
C SER A 2 18.86 -35.32 -7.70
N PHE A 3 18.59 -34.44 -8.67
CA PHE A 3 17.82 -33.21 -8.43
C PHE A 3 16.32 -33.54 -8.51
N ARG A 4 15.54 -32.98 -7.59
CA ARG A 4 14.08 -33.09 -7.59
C ARG A 4 13.45 -31.70 -7.65
N PRO A 5 12.28 -31.55 -8.29
CA PRO A 5 11.48 -30.34 -8.17
C PRO A 5 11.11 -30.07 -6.70
N VAL A 6 11.08 -28.79 -6.32
CA VAL A 6 10.64 -28.31 -5.00
C VAL A 6 9.42 -27.42 -5.21
N GLN A 7 8.33 -27.73 -4.52
CA GLN A 7 7.09 -26.96 -4.55
C GLN A 7 7.14 -25.83 -3.52
N PRO A 8 6.48 -24.68 -3.78
CA PRO A 8 6.45 -23.56 -2.84
C PRO A 8 5.94 -23.95 -1.44
N ALA A 9 4.95 -24.85 -1.37
CA ALA A 9 4.40 -25.35 -0.12
C ALA A 9 5.41 -26.14 0.73
N GLU A 10 6.47 -26.69 0.12
CA GLU A 10 7.53 -27.39 0.86
C GLU A 10 8.40 -26.43 1.66
N LEU A 11 8.53 -25.17 1.24
CA LEU A 11 9.27 -24.16 2.01
C LEU A 11 8.56 -23.80 3.31
N GLY A 12 7.22 -23.76 3.31
CA GLY A 12 6.43 -23.46 4.51
C GLY A 12 6.55 -24.52 5.61
N ASN A 13 7.04 -25.72 5.27
CA ASN A 13 7.31 -26.80 6.24
C ASN A 13 8.74 -26.76 6.81
N ILE A 14 9.58 -25.82 6.37
CA ILE A 14 10.94 -25.68 6.88
C ILE A 14 10.89 -24.80 8.12
N GLU A 15 11.05 -25.41 9.29
CA GLU A 15 11.19 -24.67 10.54
C GLU A 15 12.60 -24.08 10.66
N VAL A 16 12.66 -22.76 10.81
CA VAL A 16 13.89 -22.05 11.16
C VAL A 16 14.12 -22.17 12.67
N THR A 17 15.27 -22.72 13.01
CA THR A 17 15.80 -23.01 14.34
C THR A 17 17.17 -22.33 14.49
N ARG A 18 17.71 -22.27 15.71
CA ARG A 18 19.07 -21.75 15.96
C ARG A 18 20.18 -22.42 15.12
N LEU A 19 19.97 -23.64 14.61
CA LEU A 19 21.00 -24.36 13.84
C LEU A 19 21.00 -24.00 12.35
N ASN A 20 19.88 -23.51 11.82
CA ASN A 20 19.68 -23.19 10.40
C ASN A 20 19.22 -21.73 10.17
N GLU A 21 19.33 -20.88 11.20
CA GLU A 21 19.00 -19.45 11.17
C GLU A 21 19.72 -18.69 10.04
N TYR A 22 20.95 -19.09 9.72
CA TYR A 22 21.70 -18.51 8.60
C TYR A 22 21.07 -18.77 7.21
N TYR A 23 20.10 -19.69 7.11
CA TYR A 23 19.31 -19.89 5.90
C TYR A 23 17.99 -19.11 5.88
N ALA A 24 17.64 -18.39 6.95
CA ALA A 24 16.37 -17.66 7.03
C ALA A 24 16.22 -16.68 5.87
N ASP A 25 17.26 -15.90 5.58
CA ASP A 25 17.21 -14.88 4.54
C ASP A 25 17.12 -15.48 3.13
N ILE A 26 17.84 -16.58 2.87
CA ILE A 26 17.76 -17.24 1.56
C ILE A 26 16.41 -17.95 1.38
N LEU A 27 15.83 -18.52 2.43
CA LEU A 27 14.48 -19.11 2.37
C LEU A 27 13.43 -18.03 2.11
N ARG A 28 13.54 -16.86 2.75
CA ARG A 28 12.68 -15.69 2.49
C ARG A 28 12.82 -15.15 1.06
N LEU A 29 13.99 -15.25 0.45
CA LEU A 29 14.21 -14.85 -0.94
C LEU A 29 13.73 -15.90 -1.95
N VAL A 30 13.91 -17.18 -1.64
CA VAL A 30 13.53 -18.31 -2.51
C VAL A 30 12.01 -18.51 -2.52
N GLU A 31 11.29 -18.19 -1.44
CA GLU A 31 9.84 -18.33 -1.37
C GLU A 31 9.09 -17.51 -2.43
N PRO A 32 9.31 -16.19 -2.59
CA PRO A 32 8.75 -15.41 -3.68
C PRO A 32 9.14 -15.95 -5.05
N VAL A 33 10.37 -16.44 -5.21
CA VAL A 33 10.85 -17.00 -6.47
C VAL A 33 10.08 -18.28 -6.82
N LEU A 34 9.94 -19.23 -5.91
CA LEU A 34 9.18 -20.45 -6.16
C LEU A 34 7.68 -20.17 -6.37
N ARG A 35 7.09 -19.22 -5.62
CA ARG A 35 5.67 -18.86 -5.76
C ARG A 35 5.35 -18.18 -7.09
N ASN A 36 6.26 -17.37 -7.61
CA ASN A 36 6.05 -16.56 -8.83
C ASN A 36 6.72 -17.14 -10.08
N LEU A 37 7.46 -18.24 -9.97
CA LEU A 37 7.85 -19.10 -11.10
C LEU A 37 6.63 -19.87 -11.62
N HIS A 38 5.61 -19.16 -12.11
CA HIS A 38 4.74 -19.73 -13.14
C HIS A 38 5.55 -19.70 -14.44
N VAL A 39 6.32 -20.77 -14.64
CA VAL A 39 6.97 -21.05 -15.92
C VAL A 39 5.88 -21.49 -16.88
N ASP A 40 5.24 -20.53 -17.55
CA ASP A 40 4.86 -20.82 -18.93
C ASP A 40 6.18 -20.97 -19.67
N ASN A 41 6.45 -22.18 -20.18
CA ASN A 41 7.62 -22.44 -21.03
C ASN A 41 7.54 -21.51 -22.25
N LEU A 42 8.10 -20.31 -22.16
CA LEU A 42 8.33 -19.42 -23.28
C LEU A 42 9.47 -20.02 -24.11
N GLU A 43 9.17 -21.08 -24.87
CA GLU A 43 10.10 -21.64 -25.85
C GLU A 43 10.18 -20.69 -27.06
N ILE A 44 11.12 -19.74 -27.01
CA ILE A 44 11.63 -19.06 -28.21
C ILE A 44 13.11 -19.49 -28.38
N GLY A 45 13.31 -20.67 -28.97
CA GLY A 45 14.64 -21.24 -29.28
C GLY A 45 15.33 -21.98 -28.12
N HIS A 46 16.64 -22.24 -28.27
CA HIS A 46 17.47 -23.07 -27.36
C HIS A 46 17.97 -22.36 -26.07
N ARG A 47 17.32 -21.29 -25.60
CA ARG A 47 17.70 -20.60 -24.35
C ARG A 47 16.53 -20.60 -23.37
N GLN A 48 16.70 -21.28 -22.24
CA GLN A 48 15.81 -21.16 -21.10
C GLN A 48 15.99 -19.76 -20.49
N SER A 49 14.94 -18.95 -20.54
CA SER A 49 14.85 -17.67 -19.84
C SER A 49 13.98 -17.86 -18.62
N PHE A 50 14.48 -17.48 -17.44
CA PHE A 50 13.70 -17.45 -16.21
C PHE A 50 13.17 -16.02 -16.02
N SER A 51 11.86 -15.84 -16.08
CA SER A 51 11.20 -14.57 -15.75
C SER A 51 10.49 -14.69 -14.41
N LEU A 52 10.76 -13.75 -13.51
CA LEU A 52 10.00 -13.57 -12.27
C LEU A 52 8.93 -12.51 -12.53
N LEU A 53 7.66 -12.91 -12.46
CA LEU A 53 6.54 -11.97 -12.54
C LEU A 53 6.07 -11.64 -11.13
N VAL A 54 6.28 -10.40 -10.69
CA VAL A 54 5.83 -9.92 -9.39
C VAL A 54 4.63 -9.02 -9.60
N ASN A 55 3.56 -9.24 -8.83
CA ASN A 55 2.43 -8.33 -8.80
C ASN A 55 2.83 -7.06 -8.05
N MET A 56 3.29 -6.05 -8.80
CA MET A 56 3.79 -4.80 -8.23
C MET A 56 2.71 -3.97 -7.53
N ASN A 57 1.43 -4.11 -7.91
CA ASN A 57 0.34 -3.44 -7.18
C ASN A 57 0.32 -3.91 -5.72
N THR A 58 0.27 -5.23 -5.50
CA THR A 58 0.23 -5.80 -4.14
C THR A 58 1.52 -5.56 -3.36
N VAL A 59 2.68 -5.53 -4.02
CA VAL A 59 3.93 -5.19 -3.34
C VAL A 59 3.89 -3.74 -2.88
N TYR A 60 3.46 -2.83 -3.75
CA TYR A 60 3.38 -1.42 -3.45
C TYR A 60 2.37 -1.12 -2.35
N GLU A 61 1.14 -1.64 -2.45
CA GLU A 61 0.12 -1.58 -1.39
C GLU A 61 0.67 -1.96 -0.02
N ARG A 62 1.38 -3.10 0.06
CA ARG A 62 1.97 -3.56 1.34
C ARG A 62 3.09 -2.68 1.86
N VAL A 63 3.90 -2.09 0.97
CA VAL A 63 4.94 -1.13 1.36
C VAL A 63 4.29 0.10 1.97
N ILE A 64 3.24 0.63 1.33
CA ILE A 64 2.52 1.80 1.82
C ILE A 64 1.78 1.49 3.12
N GLU A 65 1.03 0.40 3.21
CA GLU A 65 0.36 -0.02 4.45
C GLU A 65 1.35 -0.14 5.62
N ARG A 66 2.54 -0.68 5.36
CA ARG A 66 3.59 -0.79 6.38
C ARG A 66 4.09 0.59 6.79
N ALA A 67 4.38 1.47 5.83
CA ALA A 67 4.87 2.82 6.10
C ALA A 67 3.84 3.62 6.92
N VAL A 68 2.56 3.59 6.51
CA VAL A 68 1.47 4.26 7.25
C VAL A 68 1.34 3.73 8.68
N LYS A 69 1.50 2.41 8.90
CA LYS A 69 1.50 1.83 10.25
C LYS A 69 2.70 2.29 11.09
N SER A 70 3.90 2.29 10.51
CA SER A 70 5.11 2.78 11.18
C SER A 70 4.95 4.25 11.61
N VAL A 71 4.43 5.08 10.69
CA VAL A 71 4.12 6.48 10.97
C VAL A 71 3.08 6.60 12.10
N ALA A 72 1.95 5.90 12.02
CA ALA A 72 0.94 5.96 13.08
C ALA A 72 1.47 5.49 14.44
N GLU A 73 2.28 4.43 14.49
CA GLU A 73 2.94 3.96 15.72
C GLU A 73 3.90 4.99 16.34
N SER A 74 4.42 5.93 15.55
CA SER A 74 5.27 7.02 16.01
C SER A 74 4.49 8.23 16.56
N HIS A 75 3.17 8.27 16.36
CA HIS A 75 2.29 9.34 16.81
C HIS A 75 1.30 8.82 17.86
N ASP A 76 1.38 9.33 19.10
CA ASP A 76 0.57 8.87 20.24
C ASP A 76 -0.97 8.91 20.02
N ARG A 77 -1.42 9.67 19.02
CA ARG A 77 -2.84 9.93 18.75
C ARG A 77 -3.39 9.18 17.54
N TRP A 78 -2.56 8.44 16.81
CA TRP A 78 -2.97 7.84 15.56
C TRP A 78 -3.00 6.32 15.64
N GLU A 79 -4.00 5.75 15.00
CA GLU A 79 -4.06 4.31 14.73
C GLU A 79 -4.28 4.08 13.24
N ALA A 80 -3.43 3.24 12.64
CA ALA A 80 -3.53 2.88 11.24
C ALA A 80 -4.14 1.48 11.07
N THR A 81 -5.19 1.39 10.26
CA THR A 81 -5.83 0.12 9.88
C THR A 81 -5.62 -0.15 8.40
N GLY A 82 -5.13 -1.35 8.08
CA GLY A 82 -5.07 -1.84 6.70
C GLY A 82 -6.40 -2.48 6.30
N GLN A 83 -6.80 -2.35 5.03
CA GLN A 83 -8.07 -2.87 4.51
C GLN A 83 -9.29 -2.43 5.34
N ALA A 84 -9.34 -1.15 5.66
CA ALA A 84 -10.32 -0.61 6.58
C ALA A 84 -11.73 -0.79 6.01
N HIS A 85 -12.61 -1.53 6.69
CA HIS A 85 -13.97 -1.77 6.19
C HIS A 85 -14.73 -0.45 6.12
N THR A 86 -15.26 -0.04 4.96
CA THR A 86 -16.13 1.16 4.91
C THR A 86 -17.59 0.80 5.14
N THR A 87 -18.34 1.70 5.75
CA THR A 87 -19.81 1.66 5.79
C THR A 87 -20.36 1.64 4.35
N ASN A 88 -21.37 0.81 4.10
CA ASN A 88 -21.95 0.64 2.77
C ASN A 88 -22.58 1.95 2.26
N LEU A 89 -21.89 2.65 1.37
CA LEU A 89 -22.42 3.82 0.67
C LEU A 89 -23.58 3.47 -0.27
N ILE A 90 -23.62 2.24 -0.75
CA ILE A 90 -24.62 1.75 -1.69
C ILE A 90 -25.46 0.69 -0.96
N SER A 91 -26.73 1.02 -0.74
CA SER A 91 -27.72 0.06 -0.24
C SER A 91 -28.37 -0.68 -1.42
N GLY A 92 -28.13 -1.98 -1.55
CA GLY A 92 -28.67 -2.81 -2.63
C GLY A 92 -28.21 -4.27 -2.55
N THR A 93 -28.79 -5.14 -3.38
CA THR A 93 -28.37 -6.54 -3.52
C THR A 93 -27.73 -6.74 -4.90
N PRO A 94 -26.47 -7.18 -4.99
CA PRO A 94 -25.54 -7.52 -3.89
C PRO A 94 -24.96 -6.26 -3.19
N THR A 95 -24.57 -6.41 -1.93
CA THR A 95 -23.86 -5.38 -1.17
C THR A 95 -22.52 -5.07 -1.84
N VAL A 96 -22.24 -3.79 -2.06
CA VAL A 96 -20.94 -3.33 -2.58
C VAL A 96 -20.11 -2.84 -1.40
N ASN A 97 -19.20 -3.70 -0.94
CA ASN A 97 -18.22 -3.33 0.08
C ASN A 97 -17.05 -2.59 -0.58
N MET A 98 -16.58 -1.56 0.09
CA MET A 98 -15.44 -0.74 -0.31
C MET A 98 -14.35 -0.85 0.75
N TYR A 99 -13.09 -0.98 0.30
CA TYR A 99 -11.94 -1.23 1.15
C TYR A 99 -10.79 -0.34 0.66
N PRO A 100 -10.58 0.85 1.25
CA PRO A 100 -9.32 1.54 1.11
C PRO A 100 -8.18 0.66 1.61
N ASP A 101 -7.01 0.78 0.99
CA ASP A 101 -5.82 0.07 1.44
C ASP A 101 -5.47 0.44 2.88
N PHE A 102 -5.67 1.70 3.28
CA PHE A 102 -5.48 2.14 4.65
C PHE A 102 -6.45 3.24 5.10
N ALA A 103 -6.62 3.34 6.43
CA ALA A 103 -7.23 4.48 7.09
C ALA A 103 -6.46 4.78 8.38
N VAL A 104 -6.30 6.08 8.69
CA VAL A 104 -5.72 6.58 9.93
C VAL A 104 -6.83 7.20 10.76
N SER A 105 -6.93 6.81 12.02
CA SER A 105 -7.94 7.28 12.97
C SER A 105 -7.30 8.04 14.14
N ASN A 106 -8.03 8.97 14.73
CA ASN A 106 -7.64 9.61 15.98
C ASN A 106 -8.17 8.80 17.18
N VAL A 107 -7.26 8.27 18.01
CA VAL A 107 -7.61 7.41 19.17
C VAL A 107 -8.16 8.17 20.38
N GLU A 108 -8.02 9.51 20.41
CA GLU A 108 -8.58 10.33 21.50
C GLU A 108 -10.07 10.66 21.29
N THR A 109 -10.58 10.50 20.06
CA THR A 109 -11.92 10.95 19.67
C THR A 109 -12.77 9.77 19.22
N GLU A 110 -13.55 9.21 20.16
CA GLU A 110 -14.64 8.30 19.84
C GLU A 110 -15.85 9.10 19.35
N THR A 111 -16.34 8.78 18.16
CA THR A 111 -17.61 9.27 17.63
C THR A 111 -18.70 8.22 17.81
N ASP A 112 -19.97 8.61 17.68
CA ASP A 112 -21.11 7.68 17.74
C ASP A 112 -21.01 6.54 16.68
N ASP A 113 -20.19 6.72 15.64
CA ASP A 113 -19.96 5.77 14.54
C ASP A 113 -18.60 5.02 14.65
N GLY A 114 -17.83 5.20 15.74
CA GLY A 114 -16.48 4.62 15.94
C GLY A 114 -15.37 5.67 15.99
N ASP A 115 -14.11 5.26 15.80
CA ASP A 115 -12.97 6.19 15.80
C ASP A 115 -13.07 7.21 14.66
N GLU A 116 -12.76 8.47 14.95
CA GLU A 116 -12.72 9.52 13.93
C GLU A 116 -11.61 9.23 12.91
N THR A 117 -11.98 8.87 11.68
CA THR A 117 -11.01 8.73 10.59
C THR A 117 -10.48 10.12 10.24
N VAL A 118 -9.17 10.33 10.34
CA VAL A 118 -8.52 11.60 10.01
C VAL A 118 -8.01 11.63 8.56
N VAL A 119 -7.64 10.46 8.01
CA VAL A 119 -7.23 10.30 6.61
C VAL A 119 -7.62 8.91 6.13
N VAL A 120 -8.06 8.81 4.87
CA VAL A 120 -8.26 7.53 4.17
C VAL A 120 -7.42 7.50 2.90
N GLY A 121 -6.87 6.35 2.54
CA GLY A 121 -6.06 6.31 1.33
C GLY A 121 -5.84 4.96 0.70
N ASP A 122 -5.19 5.05 -0.46
CA ASP A 122 -4.97 3.95 -1.40
C ASP A 122 -3.56 4.05 -1.98
N ALA A 123 -3.03 2.93 -2.49
CA ALA A 123 -1.73 2.87 -3.14
C ALA A 123 -1.89 2.34 -4.57
N LYS A 124 -1.43 3.11 -5.57
CA LYS A 124 -1.54 2.72 -6.98
C LYS A 124 -0.18 2.62 -7.65
N TRP A 125 0.18 1.41 -8.07
CA TRP A 125 1.34 1.18 -8.94
C TRP A 125 0.95 1.37 -10.42
N LYS A 126 0.91 2.62 -10.88
CA LYS A 126 0.64 2.98 -12.29
C LYS A 126 1.56 4.09 -12.73
N THR A 127 1.90 4.13 -14.01
CA THR A 127 2.61 5.25 -14.63
C THR A 127 1.67 6.07 -15.53
N GLY A 128 1.90 7.39 -15.60
CA GLY A 128 1.11 8.33 -16.39
C GLY A 128 0.00 9.02 -15.60
N SER A 129 -1.00 9.54 -16.32
CA SER A 129 -2.08 10.32 -15.70
C SER A 129 -3.02 9.45 -14.87
N VAL A 130 -3.47 10.00 -13.74
CA VAL A 130 -4.53 9.45 -12.88
C VAL A 130 -5.79 9.19 -13.72
N SER A 131 -6.36 8.00 -13.61
CA SER A 131 -7.59 7.65 -14.34
C SER A 131 -8.83 8.17 -13.60
N ASN A 132 -9.89 8.50 -14.35
CA ASN A 132 -11.17 8.91 -13.74
C ASN A 132 -11.76 7.84 -12.82
N ASP A 133 -11.55 6.56 -13.14
CA ASP A 133 -12.04 5.44 -12.31
C ASP A 133 -11.37 5.44 -10.94
N ASP A 134 -10.07 5.75 -10.87
CA ASP A 134 -9.38 5.91 -9.59
C ASP A 134 -9.98 7.09 -8.81
N ILE A 135 -10.20 8.24 -9.45
CA ILE A 135 -10.80 9.41 -8.79
C ILE A 135 -12.18 9.09 -8.22
N TYR A 136 -13.03 8.35 -8.95
CA TYR A 136 -14.36 7.96 -8.47
C TYR A 136 -14.31 6.98 -7.29
N GLN A 137 -13.39 6.01 -7.32
CA GLN A 137 -13.19 5.08 -6.21
C GLN A 137 -12.78 5.84 -4.93
N LEU A 138 -11.82 6.75 -5.05
CA LEU A 138 -11.29 7.53 -3.94
C LEU A 138 -12.32 8.50 -3.37
N THR A 139 -13.09 9.15 -4.25
CA THR A 139 -14.21 10.00 -3.84
C THR A 139 -15.21 9.20 -3.01
N SER A 140 -15.43 7.92 -3.35
CA SER A 140 -16.29 7.05 -2.57
C SER A 140 -15.71 6.77 -1.19
N TYR A 141 -14.39 6.56 -1.05
CA TYR A 141 -13.76 6.37 0.26
C TYR A 141 -13.86 7.61 1.15
N VAL A 142 -13.53 8.79 0.60
CA VAL A 142 -13.65 10.08 1.29
C VAL A 142 -15.07 10.30 1.81
N LEU A 143 -16.08 10.09 0.95
CA LEU A 143 -17.48 10.27 1.34
C LEU A 143 -17.97 9.21 2.34
N ALA A 144 -17.45 7.98 2.28
CA ALA A 144 -17.81 6.92 3.22
C ALA A 144 -17.24 7.16 4.63
N ARG A 145 -16.01 7.69 4.69
CA ARG A 145 -15.28 7.91 5.94
C ARG A 145 -15.42 9.33 6.50
N LYS A 146 -15.95 10.27 5.71
CA LYS A 146 -16.03 11.70 6.05
C LYS A 146 -14.67 12.21 6.52
N ALA A 147 -13.65 11.93 5.71
CA ALA A 147 -12.26 12.23 5.99
C ALA A 147 -11.55 12.58 4.69
N PRO A 148 -10.53 13.45 4.72
CA PRO A 148 -9.73 13.73 3.53
C PRO A 148 -9.07 12.47 2.99
N GLY A 149 -8.87 12.45 1.68
CA GLY A 149 -8.34 11.33 0.92
C GLY A 149 -6.91 11.56 0.48
N ILE A 150 -6.10 10.51 0.50
CA ILE A 150 -4.76 10.53 -0.10
C ILE A 150 -4.53 9.30 -0.96
N VAL A 151 -3.81 9.46 -2.07
CA VAL A 151 -3.33 8.33 -2.86
C VAL A 151 -1.86 8.45 -3.16
N PHE A 152 -1.15 7.36 -2.89
CA PHE A 152 0.26 7.28 -3.17
C PHE A 152 0.49 6.63 -4.54
N TYR A 153 1.31 7.28 -5.36
CA TYR A 153 1.82 6.79 -6.64
C TYR A 153 3.34 6.66 -6.56
N PRO A 154 3.97 5.75 -7.32
CA PRO A 154 5.42 5.76 -7.46
C PRO A 154 5.88 7.03 -8.17
N ALA A 155 7.13 7.43 -7.94
CA ALA A 155 7.75 8.61 -8.53
C ALA A 155 7.65 8.61 -10.06
N GLN A 156 7.20 9.74 -10.61
CA GLN A 156 6.93 9.98 -12.03
C GLN A 156 7.18 11.45 -12.43
N ASP A 157 8.16 12.11 -11.80
CA ASP A 157 8.51 13.51 -12.06
C ASP A 157 7.33 14.49 -11.89
N GLY A 158 6.41 14.22 -10.96
CA GLY A 158 5.22 15.06 -10.69
C GLY A 158 4.08 14.89 -11.70
N ALA A 159 4.16 13.91 -12.60
CA ALA A 159 3.14 13.68 -13.61
C ALA A 159 1.75 13.32 -13.02
N ALA A 160 1.72 12.66 -11.87
CA ALA A 160 0.54 12.19 -11.15
C ALA A 160 0.08 13.12 -10.02
N GLU A 161 0.92 14.05 -9.54
CA GLU A 161 0.58 14.95 -8.42
C GLU A 161 -0.65 15.80 -8.71
N ARG A 162 -1.72 15.65 -7.92
CA ARG A 162 -2.99 16.37 -8.13
C ARG A 162 -3.70 16.61 -6.81
N GLU A 163 -4.49 17.67 -6.76
CA GLU A 163 -5.39 17.97 -5.66
C GLU A 163 -6.81 18.17 -6.19
N TYR A 164 -7.78 17.62 -5.48
CA TYR A 164 -9.20 17.76 -5.78
C TYR A 164 -9.95 18.17 -4.52
N GLN A 165 -10.98 19.01 -4.68
CA GLN A 165 -11.97 19.24 -3.64
C GLN A 165 -13.24 18.45 -3.93
N ILE A 166 -13.66 17.65 -2.96
CA ILE A 166 -14.88 16.85 -2.98
C ILE A 166 -15.95 17.61 -2.20
N LYS A 167 -17.01 18.03 -2.92
CA LYS A 167 -18.16 18.78 -2.38
C LYS A 167 -17.81 20.07 -1.62
N ASN A 168 -16.62 20.65 -1.86
CA ASN A 168 -16.07 21.79 -1.12
C ASN A 168 -15.95 21.54 0.41
N GLU A 169 -15.84 20.28 0.80
CA GLU A 169 -15.80 19.85 2.21
C GLU A 169 -14.55 19.03 2.50
N TRP A 170 -14.18 18.12 1.58
CA TRP A 170 -13.06 17.21 1.77
C TRP A 170 -12.02 17.38 0.66
N GLU A 171 -10.75 17.30 1.02
CA GLU A 171 -9.66 17.28 0.05
C GLU A 171 -9.32 15.84 -0.36
N LEU A 172 -8.88 15.67 -1.60
CA LEU A 172 -8.29 14.45 -2.11
C LEU A 172 -6.94 14.80 -2.76
N LYS A 173 -5.86 14.32 -2.16
CA LYS A 173 -4.49 14.49 -2.66
C LYS A 173 -3.99 13.24 -3.37
N ILE A 174 -3.26 13.44 -4.45
CA ILE A 174 -2.52 12.39 -5.14
C ILE A 174 -1.06 12.79 -5.06
N VAL A 175 -0.28 11.95 -4.39
CA VAL A 175 1.09 12.23 -3.99
C VAL A 175 2.02 11.19 -4.59
N GLU A 176 3.11 11.65 -5.18
CA GLU A 176 4.18 10.77 -5.65
C GLU A 176 5.17 10.52 -4.53
N LEU A 177 5.48 9.25 -4.29
CA LEU A 177 6.51 8.85 -3.34
C LEU A 177 7.84 8.65 -4.06
N PRO A 178 8.98 8.96 -3.42
CA PRO A 178 10.32 8.92 -4.01
C PRO A 178 10.84 7.46 -4.20
N THR A 179 10.11 6.65 -4.96
CA THR A 179 10.43 5.23 -5.21
C THR A 179 11.61 5.01 -6.14
N GLU A 180 12.04 6.06 -6.85
CA GLU A 180 13.22 6.05 -7.73
C GLU A 180 14.51 6.39 -6.99
N ASP A 181 14.43 6.81 -5.72
CA ASP A 181 15.63 7.11 -4.95
C ASP A 181 16.42 5.83 -4.68
N TYR A 182 17.53 5.68 -5.42
CA TYR A 182 18.53 4.64 -5.20
C TYR A 182 19.36 5.00 -3.98
N SER A 183 18.72 5.00 -2.82
CA SER A 183 19.38 5.24 -1.55
C SER A 183 20.51 4.23 -1.32
N ALA A 184 21.49 4.61 -0.49
CA ALA A 184 22.68 3.79 -0.28
C ALA A 184 22.39 2.45 0.44
N SER A 185 21.23 2.32 1.08
CA SER A 185 20.80 1.12 1.82
C SER A 185 19.28 0.96 1.82
N PHE A 186 18.81 -0.27 2.02
CA PHE A 186 17.38 -0.55 2.17
C PHE A 186 16.74 0.20 3.36
N GLU A 187 17.48 0.38 4.46
CA GLU A 187 17.02 1.16 5.62
C GLU A 187 16.79 2.63 5.23
N SER A 188 17.74 3.23 4.53
CA SER A 188 17.57 4.60 4.02
C SER A 188 16.41 4.71 3.03
N PHE A 189 16.13 3.68 2.23
CA PHE A 189 14.94 3.67 1.36
C PHE A 189 13.65 3.66 2.19
N VAL A 190 13.58 2.84 3.24
CA VAL A 190 12.43 2.77 4.14
C VAL A 190 12.22 4.12 4.82
N ASP A 191 13.25 4.71 5.40
CA ASP A 191 13.17 6.01 6.08
C ASP A 191 12.68 7.12 5.14
N THR A 192 13.18 7.15 3.89
CA THR A 192 12.73 8.12 2.88
C THR A 192 11.25 7.96 2.55
N ILE A 193 10.76 6.73 2.39
CA ILE A 193 9.34 6.46 2.10
C ILE A 193 8.47 6.80 3.32
N GLU A 194 8.87 6.40 4.53
CA GLU A 194 8.12 6.68 5.76
C GLU A 194 8.03 8.19 6.02
N THR A 195 9.11 8.94 5.84
CA THR A 195 9.11 10.41 5.96
C THR A 195 8.17 11.05 4.95
N ALA A 196 8.22 10.64 3.68
CA ALA A 196 7.35 11.19 2.64
C ALA A 196 5.86 10.87 2.88
N VAL A 197 5.56 9.68 3.42
CA VAL A 197 4.20 9.29 3.82
C VAL A 197 3.73 10.12 5.01
N GLU A 198 4.58 10.32 6.01
CA GLU A 198 4.29 11.14 7.20
C GLU A 198 3.98 12.59 6.80
N ASP A 199 4.87 13.23 6.05
CA ASP A 199 4.70 14.61 5.59
C ASP A 199 3.37 14.77 4.84
N ALA A 200 3.05 13.85 3.95
CA ALA A 200 1.82 13.91 3.17
C ALA A 200 0.55 13.69 4.01
N ILE A 201 0.60 12.82 5.03
CA ILE A 201 -0.51 12.62 5.97
C ILE A 201 -0.72 13.88 6.82
N ILE A 202 0.35 14.43 7.41
CA ILE A 202 0.29 15.65 8.23
C ILE A 202 -0.28 16.81 7.41
N GLU A 203 0.25 17.02 6.20
CA GLU A 203 -0.20 18.11 5.32
C GLU A 203 -1.68 17.96 4.93
N THR A 204 -2.18 16.73 4.81
CA THR A 204 -3.59 16.44 4.51
C THR A 204 -4.50 16.67 5.72
N ILE A 205 -4.00 16.44 6.94
CA ILE A 205 -4.73 16.69 8.18
C ILE A 205 -4.76 18.20 8.48
N ASP A 206 -3.63 18.88 8.36
CA ASP A 206 -3.53 20.32 8.65
C ASP A 206 -4.36 21.18 7.69
N SER A 207 -4.50 20.76 6.42
CA SER A 207 -5.31 21.49 5.43
C SER A 207 -6.82 21.44 5.74
N ARG A 208 -7.29 20.37 6.39
CA ARG A 208 -8.66 20.24 6.90
C ARG A 208 -8.91 21.26 8.02
N ASP A 209 -8.04 21.31 9.01
CA ASP A 209 -8.21 22.19 10.19
C ASP A 209 -8.17 23.69 9.84
N ALA A 210 -7.59 24.05 8.69
CA ALA A 210 -7.58 25.42 8.20
C ALA A 210 -8.92 25.90 7.59
N HIS A 211 -9.85 24.97 7.30
CA HIS A 211 -11.13 25.25 6.64
C HIS A 211 -12.36 25.07 7.54
N ASP A 212 -12.19 24.63 8.79
CA ASP A 212 -13.21 24.59 9.87
C ASP A 212 -13.25 25.89 10.69
#